data_AF-A0A925U7X0-F1
#
_entry.id   AF-A0A925U7X0-F1
#
_cell.length_a   1.000
_cell.length_b   1.000
_cell.length_c   1.000
_cell.angle_alpha   90.00
_cell.angle_beta   90.00
_cell.angle_gamma   90.00
#
_symmetry.space_group_name_H-M   'P 1'
#
loop_
_entity.id
_entity.type
_entity.pdbx_description
1 polymer ?
#
loop_
_entity_poly.entity_id
_entity_poly.type
_entity_poly.pdbx_seq_one_letter_code
_entity_poly.pdbx_strand_id
1 'polypeptide(L)'
;MKPTHKLVTKTILTFVFIFVTISTFSQKADKTNPYYRSVKNGHSLNSIFPVDDIESITVTNYHASGLLTNDTQKASYALTEDELNKLKKQFKDAKFAGGLLVKPGDIMLSVKLKATSKAKTGSVYAYKGNINFDRATDRNGNKFSGTYYLPLAINFDNYK
;
A
#
# COMPACT_ATOMS: atom_id res chain seq x y z
N MET A 1 -33.98 -2.51 -57.03
CA MET A 1 -34.43 -1.44 -56.10
C MET A 1 -33.91 -1.75 -54.71
N LYS A 2 -33.09 -0.85 -54.13
CA LYS A 2 -32.65 -0.92 -52.72
C LYS A 2 -33.72 -0.28 -51.83
N PRO A 3 -33.94 -0.78 -50.61
CA PRO A 3 -34.47 0.05 -49.55
C PRO A 3 -33.32 0.70 -48.77
N THR A 4 -33.29 2.02 -48.85
CA THR A 4 -32.63 2.95 -47.95
C THR A 4 -33.33 2.97 -46.60
N HIS A 5 -32.61 2.67 -45.51
CA HIS A 5 -32.95 3.17 -44.18
C HIS A 5 -31.68 3.75 -43.54
N LYS A 6 -31.46 5.04 -43.80
CA LYS A 6 -30.76 5.91 -42.85
C LYS A 6 -31.79 6.35 -41.81
N LEU A 7 -31.29 6.57 -40.59
CA LEU A 7 -31.92 7.34 -39.51
C LEU A 7 -32.77 6.54 -38.49
N VAL A 8 -32.08 5.71 -37.70
CA VAL A 8 -32.37 5.62 -36.25
C VAL A 8 -31.08 6.00 -35.54
N THR A 9 -30.82 7.30 -35.45
CA THR A 9 -31.01 8.05 -34.20
C THR A 9 -30.09 7.53 -33.09
N LYS A 10 -28.86 8.07 -33.15
CA LYS A 10 -27.94 8.43 -32.07
C LYS A 10 -28.53 8.43 -30.65
N THR A 11 -28.83 7.28 -30.05
CA THR A 11 -29.19 7.22 -28.62
C THR A 11 -28.81 5.89 -27.95
N ILE A 12 -27.78 5.20 -28.43
CA ILE A 12 -27.23 4.02 -27.75
C ILE A 12 -25.69 4.10 -27.79
N LEU A 13 -25.15 5.23 -27.36
CA LEU A 13 -23.70 5.37 -27.14
C LEU A 13 -23.41 6.27 -25.95
N THR A 14 -24.19 6.12 -24.88
CA THR A 14 -23.96 6.86 -23.63
C THR A 14 -24.30 6.04 -22.37
N PHE A 15 -24.37 4.71 -22.47
CA PHE A 15 -24.65 3.84 -21.32
C PHE A 15 -23.61 2.74 -21.08
N VAL A 16 -22.49 2.72 -21.82
CA VAL A 16 -21.41 1.73 -21.61
C VAL A 16 -20.19 2.32 -20.89
N PHE A 17 -20.20 3.61 -20.57
CA PHE A 17 -19.04 4.31 -19.96
C PHE A 17 -19.25 4.73 -18.50
N ILE A 18 -20.00 3.95 -17.71
CA ILE A 18 -20.08 4.12 -16.24
C ILE A 18 -19.71 2.80 -15.50
N PHE A 19 -19.03 1.88 -16.18
CA PHE A 19 -18.62 0.59 -15.57
C PHE A 19 -17.10 0.38 -15.49
N VAL A 20 -16.32 1.45 -15.65
CA VAL A 20 -14.87 1.38 -15.48
C VAL A 20 -14.47 2.43 -14.45
N THR A 21 -13.70 1.99 -13.45
CA THR A 21 -13.20 2.74 -12.28
C THR A 21 -14.06 2.69 -11.01
N ILE A 22 -14.58 1.51 -10.68
CA ILE A 22 -14.61 1.14 -9.25
C ILE A 22 -13.65 -0.03 -9.05
N SER A 23 -12.35 0.25 -9.20
CA SER A 23 -11.34 -0.45 -8.41
C SER A 23 -11.59 -0.04 -6.96
N THR A 24 -12.68 -0.59 -6.40
CA THR A 24 -12.92 -0.52 -4.97
C THR A 24 -11.71 -1.17 -4.35
N PHE A 25 -11.00 -0.39 -3.56
CA PHE A 25 -10.23 -0.92 -2.46
C PHE A 25 -11.10 -1.98 -1.77
N SER A 26 -10.88 -3.26 -2.07
CA SER A 26 -11.73 -4.36 -1.59
C SER A 26 -11.37 -4.71 -0.14
N GLN A 27 -11.07 -3.69 0.66
CA GLN A 27 -11.01 -3.80 2.11
C GLN A 27 -12.25 -3.08 2.64
N LYS A 28 -13.17 -3.87 3.22
CA LYS A 28 -14.25 -3.33 4.04
C LYS A 28 -13.64 -2.40 5.09
N ALA A 29 -14.26 -1.23 5.29
CA ALA A 29 -13.86 -0.18 6.23
C ALA A 29 -12.98 -0.69 7.38
N ASP A 30 -11.72 -0.23 7.37
CA ASP A 30 -10.64 -0.88 8.10
C ASP A 30 -10.93 -0.97 9.59
N LYS A 31 -10.84 -2.19 10.14
CA LYS A 31 -10.93 -2.40 11.59
C LYS A 31 -9.74 -1.71 12.25
N THR A 32 -9.96 -1.13 13.42
CA THR A 32 -8.88 -0.60 14.25
C THR A 32 -7.84 -1.69 14.51
N ASN A 33 -6.55 -1.36 14.39
CA ASN A 33 -5.49 -2.27 14.76
C ASN A 33 -5.49 -2.49 16.28
N PRO A 34 -5.70 -3.73 16.77
CA PRO A 34 -5.79 -4.00 18.21
C PRO A 34 -4.50 -3.65 18.97
N TYR A 35 -3.35 -3.69 18.28
CA TYR A 35 -2.04 -3.38 18.87
C TYR A 35 -1.72 -1.88 18.86
N TYR A 36 -2.46 -1.06 18.11
CA TYR A 36 -2.16 0.37 18.03
C TYR A 36 -2.37 1.09 19.37
N ARG A 37 -3.38 0.67 20.15
CA ARG A 37 -3.70 1.32 21.44
C ARG A 37 -2.56 1.21 22.45
N SER A 38 -1.80 0.11 22.46
CA SER A 38 -0.68 -0.08 23.38
C SER A 38 0.51 0.83 23.06
N VAL A 39 0.66 1.24 21.79
CA VAL A 39 1.75 2.09 21.31
C VAL A 39 1.34 3.54 21.01
N LYS A 40 0.10 3.93 21.33
CA LYS A 40 -0.47 5.25 20.93
C LYS A 40 0.38 6.46 21.34
N ASN A 41 1.14 6.33 22.44
CA ASN A 41 2.00 7.37 22.99
C ASN A 41 3.44 7.33 22.42
N GLY A 42 3.77 6.34 21.58
CA GLY A 42 5.04 6.27 20.88
C GLY A 42 5.22 7.43 19.91
N HIS A 43 6.46 7.64 19.48
CA HIS A 43 6.74 8.59 18.40
C HIS A 43 6.15 8.06 17.09
N SER A 44 5.68 8.98 16.25
CA SER A 44 5.13 8.62 14.93
C SER A 44 6.24 8.32 13.93
N LEU A 45 5.98 7.46 12.95
CA LEU A 45 6.89 7.25 11.82
C LEU A 45 7.15 8.57 11.08
N ASN A 46 6.14 9.45 10.97
CA ASN A 46 6.30 10.77 10.36
C ASN A 46 7.19 11.74 11.13
N SER A 47 7.63 11.41 12.35
CA SER A 47 8.62 12.22 13.05
C SER A 47 10.04 11.99 12.50
N ILE A 48 10.31 10.82 11.90
CA ILE A 48 11.65 10.45 11.43
C ILE A 48 11.71 10.18 9.92
N PHE A 49 10.69 9.53 9.35
CA PHE A 49 10.68 9.11 7.94
C PHE A 49 9.82 10.07 7.12
N PRO A 50 10.29 10.59 5.97
CA PRO A 50 9.57 11.61 5.21
C PRO A 50 8.42 10.99 4.41
N VAL A 51 7.30 10.70 5.08
CA VAL A 51 6.15 10.03 4.46
C VAL A 51 5.64 10.82 3.25
N ASP A 52 5.67 12.15 3.30
CA ASP A 52 5.24 13.01 2.20
C ASP A 52 6.12 12.92 0.94
N ASP A 53 7.35 12.43 1.07
CA ASP A 53 8.26 12.20 -0.06
C ASP A 53 8.04 10.86 -0.76
N ILE A 54 7.13 10.01 -0.28
CA ILE A 54 6.76 8.79 -0.98
C ILE A 54 6.03 9.15 -2.27
N GLU A 55 6.61 8.75 -3.41
CA GLU A 55 6.06 8.92 -4.76
C GLU A 55 5.20 7.75 -5.18
N SER A 56 5.63 6.53 -4.87
CA SER A 56 4.88 5.31 -5.19
C SER A 56 5.22 4.18 -4.22
N ILE A 57 4.29 3.23 -4.12
CA ILE A 57 4.49 1.98 -3.39
C ILE A 57 4.03 0.84 -4.29
N THR A 58 4.87 -0.16 -4.45
CA THR A 58 4.49 -1.46 -5.02
C THR A 58 4.46 -2.50 -3.91
N VAL A 59 3.32 -3.15 -3.75
CA VAL A 59 3.13 -4.27 -2.82
C VAL A 59 3.48 -5.55 -3.56
N THR A 60 4.44 -6.33 -3.08
CA THR A 60 4.75 -7.66 -3.61
C THR A 60 4.37 -8.71 -2.58
N ASN A 61 3.38 -9.54 -2.91
CA ASN A 61 2.94 -10.65 -2.07
C ASN A 61 3.52 -11.97 -2.60
N TYR A 62 4.40 -12.59 -1.81
CA TYR A 62 5.07 -13.85 -2.10
C TYR A 62 4.19 -15.08 -1.78
N HIS A 63 3.07 -14.91 -1.06
CA HIS A 63 2.09 -15.96 -0.75
C HIS A 63 0.90 -16.02 -1.73
N ALA A 64 0.84 -15.13 -2.72
CA ALA A 64 -0.31 -15.05 -3.62
C ALA A 64 -0.50 -16.30 -4.52
N SER A 65 0.44 -17.25 -4.55
CA SER A 65 0.28 -18.55 -5.22
C SER A 65 -0.52 -19.52 -4.35
N GLY A 66 -1.83 -19.57 -4.56
CA GLY A 66 -2.73 -20.58 -3.98
C GLY A 66 -2.64 -21.98 -4.61
N LEU A 67 -1.60 -22.29 -5.38
CA LEU A 67 -1.34 -23.64 -5.87
C LEU A 67 0.15 -23.95 -5.77
N LEU A 68 0.44 -25.09 -5.15
CA LEU A 68 1.71 -25.80 -5.20
C LEU A 68 1.97 -26.29 -6.63
N THR A 69 2.21 -25.37 -7.55
CA THR A 69 2.90 -25.64 -8.81
C THR A 69 4.28 -25.04 -8.68
N ASN A 70 5.29 -25.67 -9.25
CA ASN A 70 6.71 -25.31 -9.12
C ASN A 70 7.08 -23.92 -9.69
N ASP A 71 6.07 -23.08 -9.97
CA ASP A 71 6.13 -21.69 -10.43
C ASP A 71 5.38 -20.80 -9.42
N THR A 72 6.06 -20.39 -8.35
CA THR A 72 5.57 -19.33 -7.46
C THR A 72 5.54 -18.01 -8.23
N GLN A 73 4.43 -17.69 -8.89
CA GLN A 73 4.23 -16.35 -9.46
C GLN A 73 4.07 -15.34 -8.32
N LYS A 74 5.02 -14.39 -8.24
CA LYS A 74 4.96 -13.25 -7.34
C LYS A 74 3.88 -12.28 -7.86
N ALA A 75 2.82 -12.04 -7.08
CA ALA A 75 1.87 -10.98 -7.41
C ALA A 75 2.45 -9.64 -6.93
N SER A 76 2.57 -8.68 -7.83
CA SER A 76 3.01 -7.32 -7.50
C SER A 76 1.97 -6.32 -7.96
N TYR A 77 1.54 -5.46 -7.04
CA TYR A 77 0.50 -4.47 -7.27
C TYR A 77 1.04 -3.07 -6.95
N ALA A 78 1.08 -2.21 -7.96
CA ALA A 78 1.40 -0.79 -7.78
C ALA A 78 0.15 -0.06 -7.28
N LEU A 79 0.27 0.63 -6.14
CA LEU A 79 -0.85 1.38 -5.59
C LEU A 79 -1.30 2.48 -6.56
N THR A 80 -2.62 2.62 -6.70
CA THR A 80 -3.23 3.81 -7.29
C THR A 80 -2.96 5.03 -6.42
N GLU A 81 -3.17 6.23 -6.95
CA GLU A 81 -2.98 7.48 -6.21
C GLU A 81 -3.86 7.55 -4.95
N ASP A 82 -5.13 7.14 -5.05
CA ASP A 82 -6.06 7.11 -3.92
C ASP A 82 -5.61 6.15 -2.81
N GLU A 83 -5.11 4.97 -3.18
CA GLU A 83 -4.60 3.98 -2.23
C GLU A 83 -3.31 4.46 -1.58
N LEU A 84 -2.41 5.05 -2.37
CA LEU A 84 -1.19 5.65 -1.86
C LEU A 84 -1.51 6.77 -0.87
N ASN A 85 -2.46 7.64 -1.19
CA ASN A 85 -2.87 8.74 -0.31
C ASN A 85 -3.49 8.23 1.00
N LYS A 86 -4.31 7.16 0.95
CA LYS A 86 -4.83 6.49 2.14
C LYS A 86 -3.69 5.89 2.98
N LEU A 87 -2.77 5.17 2.35
CA LEU A 87 -1.66 4.52 3.04
C LEU A 87 -0.70 5.54 3.65
N LYS A 88 -0.41 6.65 2.97
CA LYS A 88 0.40 7.76 3.50
C LYS A 88 -0.22 8.33 4.77
N LYS A 89 -1.55 8.48 4.85
CA LYS A 89 -2.23 8.89 6.10
C LYS A 89 -1.95 7.88 7.23
N GLN A 90 -2.08 6.59 6.93
CA GLN A 90 -1.81 5.53 7.93
C GLN A 90 -0.34 5.52 8.37
N PHE A 91 0.61 5.72 7.44
CA PHE A 91 2.03 5.84 7.77
C PHE A 91 2.33 7.08 8.60
N LYS A 92 1.62 8.19 8.36
CA LYS A 92 1.83 9.41 9.14
C LYS A 92 1.53 9.21 10.61
N ASP A 93 0.45 8.47 10.88
CA ASP A 93 -0.05 8.21 12.21
C ASP A 93 0.56 6.95 12.84
N ALA A 94 1.28 6.14 12.07
CA ALA A 94 1.89 4.90 12.54
C ALA A 94 2.82 5.13 13.74
N LYS A 95 2.73 4.28 14.76
CA LYS A 95 3.41 4.45 16.04
C LYS A 95 4.48 3.40 16.27
N PHE A 96 5.64 3.85 16.75
CA PHE A 96 6.78 2.98 17.05
C PHE A 96 6.42 1.94 18.10
N ALA A 97 6.71 0.67 17.78
CA ALA A 97 6.43 -0.49 18.62
C ALA A 97 7.70 -1.17 19.17
N GLY A 98 8.88 -0.66 18.83
CA GLY A 98 10.17 -1.23 19.25
C GLY A 98 11.04 -1.68 18.08
N GLY A 99 11.99 -2.58 18.38
CA GLY A 99 12.85 -3.21 17.38
C GLY A 99 12.07 -4.02 16.34
N LEU A 100 12.78 -4.67 15.42
CA LEU A 100 12.14 -5.50 14.40
C LEU A 100 11.46 -6.72 15.04
N LEU A 101 10.13 -6.70 15.11
CA LEU A 101 9.33 -7.75 15.74
C LEU A 101 8.98 -8.90 14.80
N VAL A 102 9.01 -8.64 13.50
CA VAL A 102 8.69 -9.62 12.45
C VAL A 102 9.92 -9.78 11.58
N LYS A 103 10.20 -11.00 11.13
CA LYS A 103 11.22 -11.21 10.10
C LYS A 103 10.76 -10.58 8.78
N PRO A 104 11.66 -10.19 7.86
CA PRO A 104 11.30 -9.82 6.49
C PRO A 104 10.31 -10.84 5.94
N GLY A 105 9.10 -10.34 5.69
CA GLY A 105 7.93 -11.18 5.51
C GLY A 105 7.55 -11.40 4.06
N ASP A 106 6.47 -12.16 3.90
CA ASP A 106 5.87 -12.54 2.64
C ASP A 106 5.23 -11.39 1.85
N ILE A 107 5.19 -10.20 2.44
CA ILE A 107 4.72 -8.99 1.79
C ILE A 107 5.80 -7.92 1.90
N MET A 108 6.41 -7.62 0.76
CA MET A 108 7.38 -6.55 0.62
C MET A 108 6.72 -5.30 0.07
N LEU A 109 7.13 -4.14 0.57
CA LEU A 109 6.75 -2.83 0.05
C LEU A 109 7.97 -2.20 -0.62
N SER A 110 7.93 -2.09 -1.95
CA SER A 110 8.89 -1.27 -2.68
C SER A 110 8.44 0.18 -2.61
N VAL A 111 9.07 0.96 -1.73
CA VAL A 111 8.73 2.37 -1.49
C VAL A 111 9.68 3.25 -2.29
N LYS A 112 9.16 3.97 -3.29
CA LYS A 112 9.93 4.96 -4.04
C LYS A 112 9.79 6.32 -3.38
N LEU A 113 10.92 6.93 -3.04
CA LEU A 113 10.99 8.30 -2.54
C LEU A 113 11.34 9.28 -3.67
N LYS A 114 10.97 10.55 -3.50
CA LYS A 114 11.45 11.65 -4.34
C LYS A 114 12.97 11.65 -4.39
N ALA A 115 13.51 11.99 -5.56
CA ALA A 115 14.96 12.07 -5.77
C ALA A 115 15.68 13.05 -4.83
N THR A 116 14.96 14.06 -4.32
CA THR A 116 15.48 15.05 -3.37
C THR A 116 15.49 14.57 -1.91
N SER A 117 14.90 13.41 -1.61
CA SER A 117 14.81 12.91 -0.24
C SER A 117 16.16 12.38 0.24
N LYS A 118 16.55 12.75 1.46
CA LYS A 118 17.75 12.22 2.12
C LYS A 118 17.52 10.82 2.71
N ALA A 119 16.26 10.44 2.90
CA ALA A 119 15.91 9.17 3.49
C ALA A 119 16.13 8.00 2.51
N LYS A 120 16.34 6.82 3.07
CA LYS A 120 16.39 5.55 2.34
C LYS A 120 15.53 4.54 3.07
N THR A 121 14.77 3.76 2.34
CA THR A 121 13.76 2.87 2.93
C THR A 121 14.36 1.59 3.50
N GLY A 122 15.54 1.18 3.04
CA GLY A 122 16.06 -0.15 3.32
C GLY A 122 15.08 -1.22 2.83
N SER A 123 14.94 -2.31 3.58
CA SER A 123 13.89 -3.31 3.36
C SER A 123 12.62 -2.93 4.13
N VAL A 124 11.50 -2.83 3.42
CA VAL A 124 10.20 -2.50 4.02
C VAL A 124 9.24 -3.66 3.81
N TYR A 125 8.65 -4.16 4.89
CA TYR A 125 7.71 -5.27 4.85
C TYR A 125 6.58 -5.06 5.84
N ALA A 126 5.42 -5.59 5.50
CA ALA A 126 4.20 -5.38 6.25
C ALA A 126 3.55 -6.70 6.65
N TYR A 127 2.90 -6.70 7.81
CA TYR A 127 2.12 -7.84 8.27
C TYR A 127 0.97 -7.34 9.15
N LYS A 128 -0.27 -7.67 8.79
CA LYS A 128 -1.48 -7.44 9.61
C LYS A 128 -1.49 -6.10 10.38
N GLY A 129 -1.44 -4.98 9.65
CA GLY A 129 -1.50 -3.64 10.25
C GLY A 129 -0.20 -3.15 10.91
N ASN A 130 0.93 -3.83 10.73
CA ASN A 130 2.25 -3.28 11.04
C ASN A 130 3.07 -3.05 9.77
N ILE A 131 4.03 -2.13 9.88
CA ILE A 131 5.06 -1.90 8.89
C ILE A 131 6.42 -1.91 9.57
N ASN A 132 7.38 -2.54 8.92
CA ASN A 132 8.73 -2.73 9.44
C ASN A 132 9.70 -2.07 8.47
N PHE A 133 10.68 -1.36 9.01
CA PHE A 133 11.79 -0.79 8.28
C PHE A 133 13.06 -1.47 8.79
N ASP A 134 13.81 -2.14 7.90
CA ASP A 134 15.12 -2.70 8.23
C ASP A 134 16.22 -2.01 7.43
N ARG A 135 17.26 -1.54 8.13
CA ARG A 135 18.43 -0.84 7.59
C ARG A 135 18.05 0.42 6.81
N ALA A 136 17.03 1.12 7.28
CA ALA A 136 16.58 2.37 6.69
C ALA A 136 17.48 3.54 7.13
N THR A 137 17.31 4.68 6.44
CA THR A 137 17.94 5.97 6.76
C THR A 137 16.83 7.01 6.86
N ASP A 138 16.79 7.74 7.97
CA ASP A 138 15.75 8.74 8.25
C ASP A 138 15.94 10.03 7.43
N ARG A 139 15.03 11.00 7.60
CA ARG A 139 15.11 12.31 6.90
C ARG A 139 16.35 13.14 7.26
N ASN A 140 17.00 12.82 8.38
CA ASN A 140 18.18 13.50 8.90
C ASN A 140 19.48 12.76 8.54
N GLY A 141 19.40 11.61 7.87
CA GLY A 141 20.56 10.80 7.50
C GLY A 141 20.98 9.76 8.54
N ASN A 142 20.23 9.59 9.63
CA ASN A 142 20.54 8.58 10.65
C ASN A 142 19.99 7.22 10.25
N LYS A 143 20.75 6.16 10.54
CA LYS A 143 20.28 4.78 10.33
C LYS A 143 19.20 4.43 11.35
N PHE A 144 18.17 3.72 10.91
CA PHE A 144 17.16 3.18 11.81
C PHE A 144 16.62 1.84 11.32
N SER A 145 16.17 1.02 12.27
CA SER A 145 15.31 -0.13 12.04
C SER A 145 14.20 -0.13 13.09
N GLY A 146 13.01 -0.60 12.75
CA GLY A 146 11.93 -0.67 13.73
C GLY A 146 10.59 -1.12 13.15
N THR A 147 9.72 -1.54 14.07
CA THR A 147 8.32 -1.88 13.78
C THR A 147 7.42 -0.71 14.16
N TYR A 148 6.43 -0.44 13.30
CA TYR A 148 5.42 0.59 13.51
C TYR A 148 4.03 -0.02 13.33
N TYR A 149 3.14 0.18 14.31
CA TYR A 149 1.73 -0.18 14.14
C TYR A 149 0.98 0.93 13.44
N LEU A 150 0.26 0.57 12.37
CA LEU A 150 -0.70 1.43 11.71
C LEU A 150 -1.96 1.56 12.58
N PRO A 151 -2.65 2.71 12.59
CA PRO A 151 -3.93 2.87 13.30
C PRO A 151 -4.99 1.86 12.86
N LEU A 152 -5.00 1.54 11.56
CA LEU A 152 -5.91 0.61 10.94
C LEU A 152 -5.21 -0.72 10.60
N ALA A 153 -5.93 -1.82 10.74
CA ALA A 153 -5.43 -3.15 10.38
C ALA A 153 -5.55 -3.39 8.88
N ILE A 154 -4.68 -2.73 8.10
CA ILE A 154 -4.61 -2.92 6.65
C ILE A 154 -4.19 -4.36 6.33
N ASN A 155 -4.98 -5.03 5.48
CA ASN A 155 -4.66 -6.36 5.00
C ASN A 155 -3.88 -6.30 3.68
N PHE A 156 -2.56 -6.24 3.76
CA PHE A 156 -1.73 -6.16 2.55
C PHE A 156 -1.80 -7.41 1.65
N ASP A 157 -2.36 -8.52 2.14
CA ASP A 157 -2.54 -9.73 1.33
C ASP A 157 -3.55 -9.55 0.19
N ASN A 158 -4.42 -8.54 0.30
CA ASN A 158 -5.48 -8.27 -0.68
C ASN A 158 -5.00 -7.45 -1.90
N TYR A 159 -3.76 -6.95 -1.89
CA TYR A 159 -3.19 -6.26 -3.05
C TYR A 159 -2.55 -7.30 -3.98
N LYS A 160 -3.17 -7.52 -5.14
CA LYS A 160 -2.77 -8.52 -6.13
C LYS A 160 -2.90 -7.97 -7.54
#